data_AF-A0A940KMP4-F1
#
_entry.id   AF-A0A940KMP4-F1
#
_cell.length_a   1.000
_cell.length_b   1.000
_cell.length_c   1.000
_cell.angle_alpha   90.00
_cell.angle_beta   90.00
_cell.angle_gamma   90.00
#
_symmetry.space_group_name_H-M   'P 1'
#
loop_
_entity.id
_entity.type
_entity.pdbx_description
1 polymer ?
#
loop_
_entity_poly.entity_id
_entity_poly.type
_entity_poly.pdbx_seq_one_letter_code
_entity_poly.pdbx_strand_id
1 'polypeptide(L)'
;MDGLVKNIPGWGMDADPENDPTYPMKKYNGADHDRLNYEKAPQQKVDIEVFHSIERPGITRVFGTSTPPSGLSGAIRRHAYKYSEATLKHWMTLILADRIDFFQGIKNDIKQGIFPNFWVERGWRAEWKHNRPAFIRMAATRVLLITAVILLIKSKSKSKKLHKK
;
A
#
# COMPACT_ATOMS: atom_id res chain seq x y z
N MET A 1 -26.00 -22.35 -19.45
CA MET A 1 -26.13 -21.18 -18.55
C MET A 1 -27.08 -20.15 -19.20
N ASP A 2 -28.14 -20.61 -19.89
CA ASP A 2 -28.70 -19.86 -21.03
C ASP A 2 -30.04 -19.19 -20.74
N GLY A 3 -30.67 -19.51 -19.59
CA GLY A 3 -31.98 -18.97 -19.21
C GLY A 3 -31.93 -17.79 -18.25
N LEU A 4 -30.92 -17.70 -17.37
CA LEU A 4 -30.84 -16.69 -16.32
C LEU A 4 -30.48 -15.29 -16.84
N VAL A 5 -29.66 -15.23 -17.88
CA VAL A 5 -29.16 -13.97 -18.45
C VAL A 5 -30.21 -13.23 -19.28
N LYS A 6 -31.17 -13.94 -19.89
CA LYS A 6 -32.27 -13.33 -20.67
C LYS A 6 -33.25 -12.51 -19.83
N ASN A 7 -33.33 -12.75 -18.52
CA ASN A 7 -34.28 -12.07 -17.64
C ASN A 7 -33.72 -10.78 -17.03
N ILE A 8 -32.45 -10.45 -17.28
CA ILE A 8 -31.83 -9.23 -16.80
C ILE A 8 -32.21 -8.09 -17.77
N PRO A 9 -32.96 -7.07 -17.34
CA PRO A 9 -33.31 -5.94 -18.18
C PRO A 9 -32.04 -5.26 -18.71
N GLY A 10 -31.90 -5.14 -20.04
CA GLY A 10 -30.73 -4.54 -20.68
C GLY A 10 -29.53 -5.47 -20.91
N TRP A 11 -29.66 -6.78 -20.65
CA TRP A 11 -28.58 -7.73 -20.97
C TRP A 11 -28.32 -7.81 -22.47
N GLY A 12 -27.09 -7.51 -22.89
CA GLY A 12 -26.69 -7.51 -24.30
C GLY A 12 -27.08 -6.26 -25.09
N MET A 13 -27.57 -5.20 -24.44
CA MET A 13 -27.91 -3.92 -25.10
C MET A 13 -26.70 -3.22 -25.72
N ASP A 14 -25.52 -3.37 -25.11
CA ASP A 14 -24.22 -2.89 -25.60
C ASP A 14 -23.51 -3.91 -26.52
N ALA A 15 -24.11 -5.08 -26.77
CA ALA A 15 -23.54 -6.12 -27.62
C ALA A 15 -23.96 -5.99 -29.09
N ASP A 16 -24.92 -5.11 -29.39
CA ASP A 16 -25.36 -4.83 -30.75
C ASP A 16 -24.30 -3.99 -31.48
N PRO A 17 -23.63 -4.54 -32.52
CA PRO A 17 -22.63 -3.81 -33.30
C PRO A 17 -23.22 -2.61 -34.05
N GLU A 18 -24.54 -2.57 -34.27
CA GLU A 18 -25.25 -1.48 -34.93
C GLU A 18 -25.57 -0.33 -33.96
N ASN A 19 -25.48 -0.57 -32.65
CA ASN A 19 -25.73 0.41 -31.57
C ASN A 19 -24.42 0.96 -30.97
N ASP A 20 -23.37 1.15 -31.79
CA ASP A 20 -22.14 1.82 -31.34
C ASP A 20 -22.36 3.35 -31.35
N PRO A 21 -22.24 4.06 -30.21
CA PRO A 21 -22.38 5.52 -30.14
C PRO A 21 -21.35 6.27 -31.03
N THR A 22 -20.33 5.55 -31.52
CA THR A 22 -19.29 6.08 -32.40
C THR A 22 -19.61 5.92 -33.90
N TYR A 23 -20.73 5.31 -34.28
CA TYR A 23 -21.21 5.23 -35.67
C TYR A 23 -21.79 6.57 -36.13
N PRO A 24 -21.54 7.05 -37.37
CA PRO A 24 -20.77 6.45 -38.47
C PRO A 24 -19.29 6.87 -38.51
N MET A 25 -18.80 7.62 -37.52
CA MET A 25 -17.47 8.24 -37.57
C MET A 25 -16.33 7.22 -37.45
N LYS A 26 -16.54 6.15 -36.69
CA LYS A 26 -15.57 5.07 -36.50
C LYS A 26 -15.88 3.89 -37.42
N LYS A 27 -14.90 3.49 -38.24
CA LYS A 27 -14.96 2.24 -39.01
C LYS A 27 -14.77 1.06 -38.05
N TYR A 28 -15.87 0.42 -37.67
CA TYR A 28 -15.86 -0.77 -36.84
C TYR A 28 -15.12 -1.92 -37.56
N ASN A 29 -14.14 -2.53 -36.90
CA ASN A 29 -13.32 -3.63 -37.42
C ASN A 29 -13.41 -4.91 -36.57
N GLY A 30 -14.39 -5.00 -35.66
CA GLY A 30 -14.55 -6.13 -34.73
C GLY A 30 -13.48 -6.25 -33.62
N ALA A 31 -12.34 -5.56 -33.76
CA ALA A 31 -11.20 -5.68 -32.85
C ALA A 31 -11.47 -5.15 -31.43
N ASP A 32 -12.53 -4.36 -31.25
CA ASP A 32 -12.91 -3.82 -29.94
C ASP A 32 -13.37 -4.89 -28.94
N HIS A 33 -13.91 -6.00 -29.43
CA HIS A 33 -14.31 -7.14 -28.58
C HIS A 33 -13.18 -8.15 -28.36
N ASP A 34 -12.17 -8.17 -29.24
CA ASP A 34 -10.99 -9.04 -29.12
C ASP A 34 -9.87 -8.45 -28.25
N ARG A 35 -10.07 -7.27 -27.66
CA ARG A 35 -9.07 -6.60 -26.80
C ARG A 35 -8.61 -7.45 -25.60
N LEU A 36 -9.42 -8.41 -25.16
CA LEU A 36 -9.11 -9.30 -24.05
C LEU A 36 -8.42 -10.60 -24.51
N ASN A 37 -8.56 -10.97 -25.78
CA ASN A 37 -8.09 -12.22 -26.37
C ASN A 37 -6.80 -11.98 -27.18
N TYR A 38 -5.77 -11.43 -26.55
CA TYR A 38 -4.45 -11.26 -27.16
C TYR A 38 -3.46 -12.29 -26.63
N GLU A 39 -2.43 -12.59 -27.44
CA GLU A 39 -1.32 -13.42 -27.00
C GLU A 39 -0.53 -12.71 -25.89
N LYS A 40 -0.58 -13.25 -24.67
CA LYS A 40 0.08 -12.64 -23.52
C LYS A 40 1.59 -12.82 -23.64
N ALA A 41 2.34 -11.72 -23.55
CA ALA A 41 3.81 -11.72 -23.47
C ALA A 41 4.34 -12.74 -22.45
N PRO A 42 5.57 -13.28 -22.62
CA PRO A 42 6.17 -14.22 -21.67
C PRO A 42 6.27 -13.61 -20.26
N GLN A 43 6.15 -14.45 -19.24
CA GLN A 43 6.24 -14.02 -17.85
C GLN A 43 7.69 -13.63 -17.51
N GLN A 44 7.90 -12.45 -16.94
CA GLN A 44 9.19 -12.08 -16.35
C GLN A 44 9.55 -13.06 -15.22
N LYS A 45 10.82 -13.46 -15.15
CA LYS A 45 11.32 -14.37 -14.11
C LYS A 45 11.11 -13.76 -12.71
N VAL A 46 10.55 -14.56 -11.81
CA VAL A 46 10.27 -14.17 -10.42
C VAL A 46 11.41 -14.62 -9.52
N ASP A 47 12.42 -13.75 -9.35
CA ASP A 47 13.59 -14.01 -8.50
C ASP A 47 13.41 -13.49 -7.06
N ILE A 48 12.35 -12.72 -6.80
CA ILE A 48 12.05 -12.09 -5.53
C ILE A 48 10.59 -12.29 -5.16
N GLU A 49 10.27 -12.14 -3.88
CA GLU A 49 8.88 -12.14 -3.42
C GLU A 49 8.16 -10.88 -3.94
N VAL A 50 7.12 -11.10 -4.76
CA VAL A 50 6.30 -10.04 -5.34
C VAL A 50 4.93 -10.07 -4.68
N PHE A 51 4.54 -8.96 -4.07
CA PHE A 51 3.18 -8.83 -3.57
C PHE A 51 2.26 -8.33 -4.69
N HIS A 52 1.14 -9.02 -4.85
CA HIS A 52 0.12 -8.68 -5.83
C HIS A 52 -1.26 -8.72 -5.18
N SER A 53 -2.25 -8.23 -5.92
CA SER A 53 -3.65 -8.24 -5.51
C SER A 53 -4.13 -9.64 -5.20
N ILE A 54 -4.88 -9.81 -4.11
CA ILE A 54 -5.58 -11.08 -3.83
C ILE A 54 -6.82 -11.26 -4.71
N GLU A 55 -7.34 -10.16 -5.28
CA GLU A 55 -8.56 -10.16 -6.09
C GLU A 55 -8.28 -10.55 -7.54
N ARG A 56 -7.03 -10.35 -7.98
CA ARG A 56 -6.56 -10.73 -9.31
C ARG A 56 -5.57 -11.88 -9.17
N PRO A 57 -5.96 -13.11 -9.53
CA PRO A 57 -5.06 -14.25 -9.42
C PRO A 57 -3.90 -14.09 -10.41
N GLY A 58 -2.68 -14.26 -9.90
CA GLY A 58 -1.46 -14.23 -10.69
C GLY A 58 -0.69 -12.91 -10.60
N ILE A 59 0.59 -13.00 -10.95
CA ILE A 59 1.52 -11.87 -10.98
C ILE A 59 1.40 -11.19 -12.35
N THR A 60 1.53 -9.87 -12.39
CA THR A 60 1.62 -9.13 -13.65
C THR A 60 2.80 -9.65 -14.49
N ARG A 61 2.67 -9.61 -15.82
CA ARG A 61 3.73 -10.15 -16.70
C ARG A 61 5.08 -9.48 -16.49
N VAL A 62 5.05 -8.18 -16.25
CA VAL A 62 6.19 -7.35 -15.88
C VAL A 62 5.92 -6.76 -14.50
N PHE A 63 6.92 -6.80 -13.64
CA PHE A 63 6.87 -6.20 -12.31
C PHE A 63 8.26 -5.66 -11.96
N GLY A 64 8.26 -4.59 -11.16
CA GLY A 64 9.48 -3.97 -10.65
C GLY A 64 9.28 -3.56 -9.21
N THR A 65 10.30 -3.76 -8.38
CA THR A 65 10.34 -3.20 -7.02
C THR A 65 11.76 -2.75 -6.73
N SER A 66 11.90 -1.49 -6.30
CA SER A 66 13.16 -0.93 -5.85
C SER A 66 13.51 -1.38 -4.42
N THR A 67 12.52 -1.87 -3.67
CA THR A 67 12.64 -2.24 -2.26
C THR A 67 12.04 -3.63 -2.04
N PRO A 68 12.80 -4.70 -2.33
CA PRO A 68 12.31 -6.06 -2.10
C PRO A 68 11.96 -6.26 -0.62
N PRO A 69 10.90 -7.02 -0.32
CA PRO A 69 10.46 -7.21 1.06
C PRO A 69 11.54 -7.89 1.89
N SER A 70 11.97 -7.21 2.95
CA SER A 70 13.01 -7.71 3.85
C SER A 70 12.67 -7.37 5.30
N GLY A 71 13.28 -8.12 6.22
CA GLY A 71 13.15 -7.86 7.66
C GLY A 71 11.71 -7.83 8.18
N LEU A 72 11.47 -6.93 9.14
CA LEU A 72 10.18 -6.79 9.82
C LEU A 72 9.13 -6.10 8.94
N SER A 73 9.53 -5.10 8.16
CA SER A 73 8.65 -4.40 7.21
C SER A 73 8.10 -5.38 6.16
N GLY A 74 8.94 -6.28 5.63
CA GLY A 74 8.51 -7.35 4.73
C GLY A 74 7.47 -8.28 5.36
N ALA A 75 7.66 -8.70 6.63
CA ALA A 75 6.69 -9.53 7.34
C ALA A 75 5.34 -8.83 7.54
N ILE A 76 5.35 -7.51 7.78
CA ILE A 76 4.12 -6.71 7.91
C ILE A 76 3.42 -6.57 6.56
N ARG A 77 4.18 -6.36 5.47
CA ARG A 77 3.62 -6.36 4.12
C ARG A 77 2.98 -7.71 3.78
N ARG A 78 3.62 -8.85 4.07
CA ARG A 78 2.99 -10.19 3.96
C ARG A 78 1.68 -10.31 4.72
N HIS A 79 1.54 -9.62 5.85
CA HIS A 79 0.28 -9.58 6.60
C HIS A 79 -0.77 -8.69 5.92
N ALA A 80 -0.36 -7.53 5.40
CA ALA A 80 -1.25 -6.61 4.70
C ALA A 80 -1.90 -7.25 3.46
N TYR A 81 -1.11 -7.98 2.66
CA TYR A 81 -1.58 -8.66 1.44
C TYR A 81 -2.46 -9.89 1.70
N LYS A 82 -2.83 -10.19 2.96
CA LYS A 82 -3.88 -11.18 3.27
C LYS A 82 -5.29 -10.58 3.26
N TYR A 83 -5.40 -9.26 3.22
CA TYR A 83 -6.68 -8.54 3.22
C TYR A 83 -6.92 -7.93 1.84
N SER A 84 -8.21 -7.78 1.48
CA SER A 84 -8.63 -7.12 0.24
C SER A 84 -8.17 -5.66 0.22
N GLU A 85 -7.85 -5.18 -0.98
CA GLU A 85 -7.44 -3.80 -1.24
C GLU A 85 -8.56 -2.80 -0.93
N ALA A 86 -9.83 -3.23 -0.91
CA ALA A 86 -10.95 -2.40 -0.48
C ALA A 86 -10.94 -2.13 1.04
N THR A 87 -10.18 -2.91 1.82
CA THR A 87 -10.21 -2.85 3.28
C THR A 87 -9.19 -1.84 3.80
N LEU A 88 -9.64 -0.91 4.66
CA LEU A 88 -8.76 0.05 5.35
C LEU A 88 -7.59 -0.62 6.08
N LYS A 89 -7.79 -1.83 6.61
CA LYS A 89 -6.75 -2.61 7.28
C LYS A 89 -5.55 -2.90 6.36
N HIS A 90 -5.77 -3.17 5.07
CA HIS A 90 -4.71 -3.40 4.10
C HIS A 90 -3.79 -2.17 4.05
N TRP A 91 -4.37 -1.01 3.76
CA TRP A 91 -3.66 0.26 3.61
C TRP A 91 -3.00 0.74 4.90
N MET A 92 -3.70 0.68 6.04
CA MET A 92 -3.13 1.10 7.32
C MET A 92 -1.95 0.22 7.73
N THR A 93 -1.99 -1.07 7.39
CA THR A 93 -0.88 -2.00 7.66
C THR A 93 0.31 -1.72 6.74
N LEU A 94 0.08 -1.37 5.46
CA LEU A 94 1.15 -0.96 4.54
C LEU A 94 1.83 0.34 4.99
N ILE A 95 1.07 1.36 5.38
CA ILE A 95 1.63 2.62 5.92
C ILE A 95 2.49 2.33 7.16
N LEU A 96 2.04 1.43 8.04
CA LEU A 96 2.83 1.01 9.19
C LEU A 96 4.13 0.30 8.76
N ALA A 97 4.06 -0.57 7.75
CA ALA A 97 5.24 -1.24 7.21
C ALA A 97 6.28 -0.23 6.70
N ASP A 98 5.85 0.81 5.99
CA ASP A 98 6.74 1.85 5.46
C ASP A 98 7.42 2.64 6.58
N ARG A 99 6.69 2.96 7.66
CA ARG A 99 7.30 3.61 8.84
C ARG A 99 8.35 2.72 9.49
N ILE A 100 8.09 1.42 9.59
CA ILE A 100 9.03 0.45 10.18
C ILE A 100 10.24 0.22 9.27
N ASP A 101 10.05 0.25 7.95
CA ASP A 101 11.12 0.16 6.97
C ASP A 101 12.13 1.30 7.12
N PHE A 102 11.63 2.53 7.26
CA PHE A 102 12.45 3.71 7.52
C PHE A 102 13.31 3.56 8.79
N PHE A 103 12.72 3.09 9.90
CA PHE A 103 13.48 2.88 11.14
C PHE A 103 14.50 1.74 11.03
N GLN A 104 14.21 0.69 10.27
CA GLN A 104 15.17 -0.37 9.98
C GLN A 104 16.33 0.16 9.14
N GLY A 105 16.06 1.02 8.15
CA GLY A 105 17.07 1.72 7.36
C GLY A 105 18.03 2.51 8.23
N ILE A 106 17.52 3.43 9.06
CA ILE A 106 18.34 4.21 10.00
C ILE A 106 19.19 3.29 10.90
N LYS A 107 18.59 2.22 11.43
CA LYS A 107 19.31 1.26 12.28
C LYS A 107 20.45 0.58 11.52
N ASN A 108 20.23 0.24 10.24
CA ASN A 108 21.24 -0.38 9.39
C ASN A 108 22.35 0.62 9.05
N ASP A 109 22.01 1.87 8.74
CA ASP A 109 22.98 2.93 8.44
C ASP A 109 23.89 3.19 9.65
N ILE A 110 23.29 3.30 10.85
CA ILE A 110 24.03 3.46 12.11
C ILE A 110 24.96 2.26 12.36
N LYS A 111 24.51 1.03 12.08
CA LYS A 111 25.35 -0.18 12.20
C LYS A 111 26.53 -0.17 11.22
N GLN A 112 26.36 0.43 10.05
CA GLN A 112 27.41 0.61 9.05
C GLN A 112 28.31 1.82 9.35
N GLY A 113 28.04 2.56 10.43
CA GLY A 113 28.80 3.74 10.84
C GLY A 113 28.39 5.04 10.14
N ILE A 114 27.30 5.02 9.35
CA ILE A 114 26.76 6.19 8.66
C ILE A 114 25.71 6.84 9.57
N PHE A 115 26.01 8.03 10.08
CA PHE A 115 25.07 8.81 10.87
C PHE A 115 24.40 9.86 9.98
N PRO A 116 23.09 9.74 9.68
CA PRO A 116 22.38 10.72 8.87
C PRO A 116 22.30 12.08 9.59
N ASN A 117 22.48 13.16 8.84
CA ASN A 117 22.47 14.51 9.40
C ASN A 117 21.05 15.09 9.42
N PHE A 118 20.23 14.61 10.36
CA PHE A 118 18.84 15.03 10.51
C PHE A 118 18.65 16.53 10.69
N TRP A 119 19.63 17.24 11.26
CA TRP A 119 19.53 18.68 11.52
C TRP A 119 19.49 19.51 10.25
N VAL A 120 20.23 19.08 9.22
CA VAL A 120 20.31 19.76 7.93
C VAL A 120 19.32 19.14 6.95
N GLU A 121 19.32 17.83 6.79
CA GLU A 121 18.49 17.11 5.80
C GLU A 121 16.99 17.26 6.06
N ARG A 122 16.58 17.33 7.33
CA ARG A 122 15.17 17.48 7.70
C ARG A 122 14.70 18.93 7.75
N GLY A 123 15.59 19.90 7.56
CA GLY A 123 15.26 21.33 7.59
C GLY A 123 15.04 21.92 8.98
N TRP A 124 15.40 21.21 10.05
CA TRP A 124 15.20 21.67 11.43
C TRP A 124 15.91 22.99 11.75
N ARG A 125 17.06 23.25 11.12
CA ARG A 125 17.74 24.55 11.23
C ARG A 125 16.87 25.70 10.71
N ALA A 126 16.13 25.48 9.62
CA ALA A 126 15.23 26.48 9.05
C ALA A 126 13.98 26.65 9.92
N GLU A 127 13.37 25.55 10.38
CA GLU A 127 12.22 25.61 11.31
C GLU A 127 12.59 26.36 12.59
N TRP A 128 13.77 26.11 13.17
CA TRP A 128 14.25 26.83 14.35
C TRP A 128 14.61 28.29 14.09
N LYS A 129 15.00 28.66 12.87
CA LYS A 129 15.32 30.05 12.54
C LYS A 129 14.07 30.88 12.26
N HIS A 130 13.12 30.32 11.52
CA HIS A 130 11.97 31.05 10.99
C HIS A 130 10.67 30.81 11.76
N ASN A 131 10.50 29.66 12.44
CA ASN A 131 9.25 29.32 13.12
C ASN A 131 9.47 28.55 14.43
N ARG A 132 10.22 29.16 15.36
CA ARG A 132 10.44 28.65 16.72
C ARG A 132 9.17 28.27 17.48
N PRO A 133 8.10 29.10 17.53
CA PRO A 133 6.94 28.75 18.34
C PRO A 133 6.20 27.53 17.81
N ALA A 134 6.06 27.37 16.49
CA ALA A 134 5.46 26.16 15.92
C ALA A 134 6.34 24.93 16.15
N PHE A 135 7.66 25.07 16.02
CA PHE A 135 8.60 23.98 16.28
C PHE A 135 8.50 23.46 17.72
N ILE A 136 8.48 24.36 18.71
CA ILE A 136 8.37 23.98 20.14
C ILE A 136 7.01 23.33 20.41
N ARG A 137 5.91 23.87 19.88
CA ARG A 137 4.57 23.27 20.01
C ARG A 137 4.53 21.86 19.40
N MET A 138 5.10 21.68 18.22
CA MET A 138 5.21 20.37 17.56
C MET A 138 6.04 19.39 18.41
N ALA A 139 7.17 19.82 18.96
CA ALA A 139 8.01 18.98 19.80
C ALA A 139 7.28 18.57 21.09
N ALA A 140 6.66 19.53 21.79
CA ALA A 140 5.93 19.28 23.02
C ALA A 140 4.75 18.33 22.83
N THR A 141 3.93 18.55 21.80
CA THR A 141 2.79 17.69 21.46
C THR A 141 3.22 16.25 21.15
N ARG A 142 4.32 16.07 20.39
CA ARG A 142 4.87 14.73 20.12
C ARG A 142 5.34 14.02 21.39
N VAL A 143 6.08 14.73 22.25
CA VAL A 143 6.55 14.17 23.53
C VAL A 143 5.36 13.77 24.42
N LEU A 144 4.32 14.61 24.49
CA LEU A 144 3.11 14.33 25.26
C LEU A 144 2.37 13.11 24.72
N LEU A 145 2.19 13.00 23.40
CA LEU A 145 1.53 11.84 22.79
C LEU A 145 2.33 10.55 23.02
N ILE A 146 3.65 10.57 22.83
CA ILE A 146 4.51 9.41 23.06
C ILE A 146 4.45 8.96 24.52
N THR A 147 4.56 9.91 25.46
CA THR A 147 4.49 9.59 26.90
C THR A 147 3.12 9.03 27.28
N ALA A 148 2.02 9.61 26.78
CA ALA A 148 0.67 9.09 26.99
C ALA A 148 0.52 7.65 26.47
N VAL A 149 1.00 7.36 25.26
CA VAL A 149 0.98 6.01 24.68
C VAL A 149 1.80 5.02 25.53
N ILE A 150 3.00 5.40 25.98
CA ILE A 150 3.84 4.56 26.84
C ILE A 150 3.14 4.25 28.17
N LEU A 151 2.51 5.25 28.79
CA LEU A 151 1.77 5.07 30.04
C LEU A 151 0.55 4.15 29.86
N LEU A 152 -0.19 4.28 28.75
CA LEU A 152 -1.32 3.40 28.43
C LEU A 152 -0.88 1.95 28.20
N ILE A 153 0.23 1.72 27.51
CA ILE A 153 0.78 0.37 27.32
C ILE A 153 1.19 -0.23 28.67
N LYS A 154 1.86 0.55 29.53
CA LYS A 154 2.25 0.10 30.87
C LYS A 154 1.04 -0.18 31.76
N SER A 155 0.02 0.66 31.76
CA SER A 155 -1.18 0.47 32.59
C SER A 155 -1.94 -0.80 32.19
N LYS A 156 -2.10 -1.06 30.89
CA LYS A 156 -2.73 -2.26 30.35
C LYS A 156 -1.95 -3.54 30.71
N SER A 157 -0.62 -3.47 30.72
CA SER A 157 0.23 -4.57 31.18
C SER A 157 0.07 -4.84 32.68
N LYS A 158 -0.11 -3.80 33.51
CA LYS A 158 -0.29 -3.93 34.96
C LYS A 158 -1.65 -4.56 35.30
N SER A 159 -2.71 -4.12 34.62
CA SER A 159 -4.07 -4.68 34.74
C SER A 159 -4.14 -6.17 34.37
N LYS A 160 -3.52 -6.58 33.25
CA LYS A 160 -3.43 -8.01 32.88
C LYS A 160 -2.70 -8.87 33.91
N LYS A 161 -1.71 -8.31 34.61
CA LYS A 161 -0.95 -9.02 35.65
C LYS A 161 -1.75 -9.17 36.95
N LEU A 162 -2.68 -8.24 37.22
CA LEU A 162 -3.57 -8.29 38.37
C LEU A 162 -4.69 -9.33 38.18
N HIS A 163 -5.26 -9.43 36.97
CA HIS A 163 -6.33 -10.40 36.65
C HIS A 163 -5.87 -11.85 36.46
N LYS A 164 -4.55 -12.10 36.44
CA LYS A 164 -3.95 -13.44 36.33
C LYS A 164 -3.47 -13.98 37.68
N LYS A 165 -3.66 -13.22 38.76
CA LYS A 165 -3.47 -13.64 40.16
C LYS A 165 -4.83 -14.01 40.74
#